data_AF-A0A924DEJ4-F1
#
_entry.id   AF-A0A924DEJ4-F1
#
_cell.length_a   1.000
_cell.length_b   1.000
_cell.length_c   1.000
_cell.angle_alpha   90.00
_cell.angle_beta   90.00
_cell.angle_gamma   90.00
#
_symmetry.space_group_name_H-M   'P 1'
#
loop_
_entity.id
_entity.type
_entity.pdbx_description
1 polymer ?
#
loop_
_entity_poly.entity_id
_entity_poly.type
_entity_poly.pdbx_seq_one_letter_code
_entity_poly.pdbx_strand_id
1 'polypeptide(L)'
;MAKHSRSTENGRAFWMTERLWKLSANLPVIRVSIESIAEFDQNCWFDEETPPTCRAVAKHLKRVMDADLACPVILSSDGRLMDGGHRIAKAWLQGETEIDAVQFQTDPEPDYITKSPSAKVGKD
;
A
#
# COMPACT_ATOMS: atom_id res chain seq x y z
N MET A 1 -8.44 -8.17 -9.43
CA MET A 1 -8.33 -6.74 -9.07
C MET A 1 -7.38 -6.61 -7.88
N ALA A 2 -6.51 -5.60 -7.88
CA ALA A 2 -5.62 -5.33 -6.75
C ALA A 2 -6.40 -4.76 -5.56
N LYS A 3 -5.93 -5.03 -4.34
CA LYS A 3 -6.54 -4.54 -3.11
C LYS A 3 -5.48 -4.14 -2.10
N HIS A 4 -5.74 -3.07 -1.35
CA HIS A 4 -5.04 -2.74 -0.11
C HIS A 4 -5.71 -3.47 1.05
N SER A 5 -4.95 -3.78 2.10
CA SER A 5 -5.52 -4.33 3.33
C SER A 5 -4.74 -3.89 4.54
N ARG A 6 -5.43 -3.72 5.67
CA ARG A 6 -4.84 -3.32 6.95
C ARG A 6 -5.51 -4.10 8.09
N SER A 7 -4.74 -4.48 9.10
CA SER A 7 -5.29 -5.03 10.33
C SER A 7 -5.93 -3.92 11.17
N THR A 8 -7.11 -4.19 11.71
CA THR A 8 -7.91 -3.27 12.56
C THR A 8 -8.43 -4.04 13.76
N GLU A 9 -9.00 -3.34 14.75
CA GLU A 9 -9.66 -3.96 15.91
C GLU A 9 -10.82 -4.90 15.50
N ASN A 10 -11.47 -4.61 14.37
CA ASN A 10 -12.61 -5.36 13.85
C ASN A 10 -12.22 -6.52 12.92
N GLY A 11 -10.92 -6.77 12.73
CA GLY A 11 -10.38 -7.77 11.80
C GLY A 11 -9.55 -7.13 10.68
N ARG A 12 -9.40 -7.83 9.55
CA ARG A 12 -8.66 -7.31 8.40
C ARG A 12 -9.59 -6.55 7.46
N ALA A 13 -9.35 -5.26 7.32
CA ALA A 13 -10.08 -4.37 6.43
C ALA A 13 -9.45 -4.39 5.03
N PHE A 14 -10.29 -4.30 3.99
CA PHE A 14 -9.87 -4.34 2.59
C PHE A 14 -10.44 -3.17 1.81
N TRP A 15 -9.60 -2.58 0.95
CA TRP A 15 -9.97 -1.53 0.02
C TRP A 15 -9.59 -1.94 -1.39
N MET A 16 -10.52 -1.80 -2.33
CA MET A 16 -10.26 -2.01 -3.75
C MET A 16 -9.43 -0.87 -4.29
N THR A 17 -8.30 -1.19 -4.93
CA THR A 17 -7.38 -0.17 -5.43
C THR A 17 -8.04 0.77 -6.44
N GLU A 18 -8.92 0.26 -7.31
CA GLU A 18 -9.69 1.08 -8.26
C GLU A 18 -10.65 2.06 -7.57
N ARG A 19 -11.22 1.68 -6.41
CA ARG A 19 -12.06 2.59 -5.63
C ARG A 19 -11.22 3.67 -4.96
N LEU A 20 -10.03 3.32 -4.45
CA LEU A 20 -9.09 4.31 -3.92
C LEU A 20 -8.72 5.35 -4.98
N TRP A 21 -8.42 4.93 -6.20
CA TRP A 21 -8.12 5.85 -7.30
C TRP A 21 -9.26 6.84 -7.58
N LYS A 22 -10.52 6.37 -7.58
CA LYS A 22 -11.69 7.24 -7.77
C LYS A 22 -11.86 8.23 -6.63
N LEU A 23 -11.69 7.78 -5.40
CA LEU A 23 -11.85 8.61 -4.20
C LEU A 23 -10.73 9.64 -4.05
N SER A 24 -9.52 9.32 -4.52
CA SER A 24 -8.37 10.21 -4.43
C SER A 24 -8.20 11.15 -5.64
N ALA A 25 -8.99 10.99 -6.70
CA ALA A 25 -8.77 11.63 -8.00
C ALA A 25 -8.69 13.17 -7.98
N ASN A 26 -9.39 13.81 -7.04
CA ASN A 26 -9.46 15.27 -6.92
C ASN A 26 -8.75 15.81 -5.67
N LEU A 27 -8.00 14.96 -4.96
CA LEU A 27 -7.21 15.42 -3.83
C LEU A 27 -6.01 16.23 -4.32
N PRO A 28 -5.58 17.25 -3.56
CA PRO A 28 -4.39 18.01 -3.92
C PRO A 28 -3.17 17.09 -3.89
N VAL A 29 -2.33 17.21 -4.92
CA VAL A 29 -1.03 16.53 -4.95
C VAL A 29 -0.09 17.28 -4.02
N ILE A 30 0.59 16.53 -3.18
CA ILE A 30 1.63 16.99 -2.25
C ILE A 30 2.93 16.24 -2.52
N ARG A 31 4.06 16.87 -2.20
CA ARG A 31 5.38 16.24 -2.19
C ARG A 31 5.67 15.72 -0.79
N VAL A 32 6.09 14.46 -0.68
CA VAL A 32 6.46 13.85 0.61
C VAL A 32 7.80 13.14 0.50
N SER A 33 8.56 13.12 1.61
CA SER A 33 9.79 12.33 1.72
C SER A 33 9.48 10.85 1.61
N ILE A 34 10.24 10.11 0.80
CA ILE A 34 10.15 8.64 0.73
C ILE A 34 10.44 8.02 2.09
N GLU A 35 11.38 8.58 2.87
CA GLU A 35 11.72 8.11 4.22
C GLU A 35 10.56 8.25 5.21
N SER A 36 9.59 9.12 4.93
CA SER A 36 8.40 9.26 5.79
C SER A 36 7.35 8.15 5.57
N ILE A 37 7.50 7.34 4.51
CA ILE A 37 6.53 6.30 4.15
C ILE A 37 7.00 4.95 4.71
N ALA A 38 6.52 4.62 5.90
CA ALA A 38 6.95 3.44 6.65
C ALA A 38 6.84 2.12 5.87
N GLU A 39 5.84 1.96 5.00
CA GLU A 39 5.65 0.75 4.20
C GLU A 39 6.77 0.48 3.19
N PHE A 40 7.64 1.44 2.90
CA PHE A 40 8.79 1.21 2.02
C PHE A 40 9.79 0.23 2.63
N ASP A 41 9.92 0.21 3.95
CA ASP A 41 10.80 -0.69 4.70
C ASP A 41 10.06 -1.90 5.31
N GLN A 42 8.79 -2.10 4.97
CA GLN A 42 7.99 -3.22 5.46
C GLN A 42 7.86 -4.32 4.40
N ASN A 43 7.71 -5.57 4.86
CA ASN A 43 7.38 -6.66 3.96
C ASN A 43 5.91 -6.54 3.49
N CYS A 44 5.71 -5.84 2.38
CA CYS A 44 4.39 -5.66 1.76
C CYS A 44 4.16 -6.51 0.51
N TRP A 45 5.16 -7.26 0.04
CA TRP A 45 5.13 -7.97 -1.24
C TRP A 45 5.18 -9.49 -1.13
N PHE A 46 5.67 -10.00 0.01
CA PHE A 46 5.93 -11.42 0.19
C PHE A 46 5.26 -11.92 1.47
N ASP A 47 4.97 -13.22 1.48
CA ASP A 47 4.43 -13.94 2.63
C ASP A 47 4.89 -15.41 2.56
N GLU A 48 4.37 -16.26 3.42
CA GLU A 48 4.70 -17.69 3.43
C GLU A 48 4.29 -18.41 2.14
N GLU A 49 3.20 -17.96 1.49
CA GLU A 49 2.71 -18.52 0.22
C GLU A 49 3.50 -17.97 -0.98
N THR A 50 4.03 -16.76 -0.86
CA THR A 50 4.79 -16.05 -1.89
C THR A 50 6.16 -15.62 -1.35
N PRO A 51 7.11 -16.56 -1.16
CA PRO A 51 8.43 -16.24 -0.64
C PRO A 51 9.27 -15.42 -1.64
N PRO A 52 10.29 -14.67 -1.17
CA PRO A 52 11.11 -13.77 -1.98
C PRO A 52 12.16 -14.50 -2.84
N THR A 53 11.70 -15.45 -3.67
CA THR A 53 12.55 -16.10 -4.67
C THR A 53 13.00 -15.11 -5.74
N CYS A 54 14.11 -15.39 -6.45
CA CYS A 54 14.54 -14.56 -7.59
C CYS A 54 13.42 -14.33 -8.62
N ARG A 55 12.55 -15.33 -8.82
CA ARG A 55 11.39 -15.24 -9.72
C ARG A 55 10.32 -14.28 -9.19
N ALA A 56 10.03 -14.30 -7.89
CA ALA A 56 9.07 -13.40 -7.26
C ALA A 56 9.60 -11.96 -7.29
N VAL A 57 10.87 -11.76 -6.94
CA VAL A 57 11.56 -10.46 -7.03
C VAL A 57 11.53 -9.91 -8.45
N ALA A 58 11.85 -10.73 -9.47
CA ALA A 58 11.81 -10.30 -10.87
C ALA A 58 10.41 -9.86 -11.33
N LYS A 59 9.34 -10.52 -10.84
CA LYS A 59 7.95 -10.09 -11.11
C LYS A 59 7.65 -8.71 -10.51
N HIS A 60 8.12 -8.45 -9.29
CA HIS A 60 8.00 -7.12 -8.69
C HIS A 60 8.83 -6.08 -9.42
N LEU A 61 10.07 -6.40 -9.78
CA LEU A 61 10.94 -5.49 -10.54
C LEU A 61 10.30 -5.09 -11.86
N LYS A 62 9.66 -6.01 -12.59
CA LYS A 62 8.90 -5.66 -13.80
C LYS A 62 7.83 -4.61 -13.53
N ARG A 63 7.06 -4.77 -12.44
CA ARG A 63 6.03 -3.79 -12.04
C ARG A 63 6.62 -2.46 -11.59
N VAL A 64 7.78 -2.47 -10.94
CA VAL A 64 8.54 -1.26 -10.61
C VAL A 64 8.93 -0.53 -11.89
N MET A 65 9.53 -1.20 -12.86
CA MET A 65 9.94 -0.57 -14.12
C MET A 65 8.75 -0.04 -14.93
N ASP A 66 7.65 -0.80 -14.97
CA ASP A 66 6.41 -0.44 -15.69
C ASP A 66 5.58 0.64 -14.97
N ALA A 67 5.89 1.00 -13.71
CA ALA A 67 5.12 1.98 -12.95
C ALA A 67 5.27 3.41 -13.50
N ASP A 68 4.16 4.13 -13.60
CA ASP A 68 4.14 5.52 -14.05
C ASP A 68 4.28 6.48 -12.85
N LEU A 69 5.33 7.31 -12.86
CA LEU A 69 5.59 8.30 -11.80
C LEU A 69 4.75 9.57 -11.96
N ALA A 70 4.07 9.78 -13.10
CA ALA A 70 3.09 10.86 -13.23
C ALA A 70 1.82 10.62 -12.39
N CYS A 71 1.60 9.37 -11.95
CA CYS A 71 0.51 9.03 -11.05
C CYS A 71 0.98 9.11 -9.58
N PRO A 72 0.38 9.94 -8.71
CA PRO A 72 0.80 10.07 -7.32
C PRO A 72 0.49 8.80 -6.49
N VAL A 73 1.30 8.52 -5.46
CA VAL A 73 1.00 7.47 -4.47
C VAL A 73 -0.20 7.88 -3.61
N ILE A 74 -0.87 6.92 -2.97
CA ILE A 74 -2.06 7.19 -2.16
C ILE A 74 -1.73 6.89 -0.70
N LEU A 75 -1.93 7.89 0.16
CA LEU A 75 -1.73 7.82 1.59
C LEU A 75 -3.08 7.89 2.33
N SER A 76 -3.19 7.15 3.43
CA SER A 76 -4.27 7.33 4.41
C SER A 76 -4.07 8.62 5.21
N SER A 77 -5.07 8.99 6.00
CA SER A 77 -5.06 10.19 6.84
C SER A 77 -3.91 10.24 7.85
N ASP A 78 -3.44 9.09 8.32
CA ASP A 78 -2.26 8.95 9.17
C ASP A 78 -0.93 8.84 8.41
N GLY A 79 -0.91 9.07 7.08
CA GLY A 79 0.30 9.09 6.27
C GLY A 79 0.80 7.71 5.80
N ARG A 80 0.10 6.63 6.14
CA ARG A 80 0.47 5.27 5.74
C ARG A 80 0.09 4.97 4.29
N LEU A 81 0.89 4.13 3.63
CA LEU A 81 0.70 3.80 2.22
C LEU A 81 -0.54 2.93 1.99
N MET A 82 -1.45 3.41 1.14
CA MET A 82 -2.58 2.62 0.64
C MET A 82 -2.30 2.02 -0.74
N ASP A 83 -1.65 2.77 -1.64
CA ASP A 83 -1.26 2.31 -2.97
C ASP A 83 -0.01 3.03 -3.48
N GLY A 84 0.79 2.34 -4.30
CA GLY A 84 1.93 2.94 -4.98
C GLY A 84 3.31 2.47 -4.54
N GLY A 85 3.45 1.37 -3.78
CA GLY A 85 4.77 0.87 -3.37
C GLY A 85 5.75 0.61 -4.52
N HIS A 86 5.25 0.18 -5.70
CA HIS A 86 6.09 0.05 -6.90
C HIS A 86 6.58 1.40 -7.45
N ARG A 87 5.80 2.47 -7.31
CA ARG A 87 6.20 3.84 -7.69
C ARG A 87 7.25 4.40 -6.74
N ILE A 88 7.10 4.16 -5.43
CA ILE A 88 8.12 4.53 -4.44
C ILE A 88 9.46 3.87 -4.76
N ALA A 89 9.45 2.54 -4.98
CA ALA A 89 10.66 1.82 -5.35
C ALA A 89 11.29 2.34 -6.66
N LYS A 90 10.49 2.71 -7.65
CA LYS A 90 10.99 3.28 -8.91
C LYS A 90 11.63 4.65 -8.68
N ALA A 91 10.96 5.55 -7.96
CA ALA A 91 11.48 6.88 -7.65
C ALA A 91 12.81 6.79 -6.88
N TRP A 92 12.86 5.94 -5.85
CA TRP A 92 14.08 5.71 -5.09
C TRP A 92 15.23 5.17 -5.96
N LEU A 93 14.96 4.21 -6.85
CA LEU A 93 15.96 3.71 -7.82
C LEU A 93 16.46 4.78 -8.79
N GLN A 94 15.68 5.83 -9.05
CA GLN A 94 16.08 6.97 -9.87
C GLN A 94 16.85 8.04 -9.09
N GLY A 95 17.09 7.82 -7.79
CA GLY A 95 17.80 8.76 -6.92
C GLY A 95 16.92 9.85 -6.31
N GLU A 96 15.59 9.73 -6.45
CA GLU A 96 14.65 10.66 -5.82
C GLU A 96 14.56 10.41 -4.32
N THR A 97 14.46 11.49 -3.54
CA THR A 97 14.25 11.45 -2.08
C THR A 97 12.81 11.74 -1.69
N GLU A 98 12.01 12.23 -2.65
CA GLU A 98 10.63 12.64 -2.45
C GLU A 98 9.75 12.13 -3.60
N ILE A 99 8.46 11.96 -3.34
CA ILE A 99 7.49 11.46 -4.32
C ILE A 99 6.18 12.25 -4.25
N ASP A 100 5.50 12.37 -5.38
CA ASP A 100 4.15 12.93 -5.45
C ASP A 100 3.15 11.97 -4.80
N ALA A 101 2.34 12.51 -3.90
CA ALA A 101 1.33 11.79 -3.14
C ALA A 101 0.01 12.55 -3.13
N VAL A 102 -1.08 11.81 -2.97
CA VAL A 102 -2.38 12.32 -2.54
C VAL A 102 -2.73 11.68 -1.21
N GLN A 103 -3.23 12.47 -0.28
CA GLN A 103 -3.50 12.02 1.09
C GLN A 103 -4.95 12.30 1.48
N PHE A 104 -5.64 11.26 1.93
CA PHE A 104 -6.98 11.41 2.49
C PHE A 104 -6.94 12.23 3.78
N GLN A 105 -7.87 13.16 3.97
CA GLN A 105 -8.03 13.84 5.27
C GLN A 105 -8.75 12.95 6.30
N THR A 106 -9.56 12.02 5.82
CA THR A 106 -10.23 10.98 6.60
C THR A 106 -10.23 9.72 5.76
N ASP A 107 -9.81 8.59 6.35
CA ASP A 107 -9.75 7.33 5.63
C ASP A 107 -11.12 6.98 5.04
N PRO A 108 -11.18 6.54 3.77
CA PRO A 108 -12.43 6.02 3.25
C PRO A 108 -12.78 4.72 3.97
N GLU A 109 -14.08 4.48 4.18
CA GLU A 109 -14.55 3.19 4.69
C GLU A 109 -14.03 2.02 3.84
N PRO A 110 -13.64 0.89 4.45
CA PRO A 110 -13.23 -0.30 3.70
C PRO A 110 -14.40 -0.85 2.88
N ASP A 111 -14.07 -1.49 1.76
CA ASP A 111 -15.06 -2.19 0.94
C ASP A 111 -15.65 -3.40 1.69
N TYR A 112 -14.84 -4.06 2.51
CA TYR A 112 -15.30 -5.08 3.45
C TYR A 112 -14.26 -5.36 4.54
N ILE A 113 -14.69 -6.02 5.63
CA ILE A 113 -13.86 -6.47 6.74
C ILE A 113 -14.02 -7.98 6.91
N THR A 114 -12.91 -8.71 7.02
CA THR A 114 -12.92 -10.11 7.42
C THR A 114 -12.53 -10.23 8.89
N LYS A 115 -13.38 -10.86 9.71
CA LYS A 115 -13.06 -11.12 11.12
C LYS A 115 -11.86 -12.06 11.22
N SER A 116 -10.91 -11.74 12.09
CA SER A 116 -9.87 -12.69 12.47
C SER A 116 -10.54 -13.93 13.10
N PRO A 117 -10.06 -15.16 12.84
CA PRO A 117 -10.50 -16.32 13.62
C PRO A 117 -10.28 -15.98 15.09
N SER A 118 -11.34 -16.01 15.89
CA SER A 118 -11.21 -15.88 17.34
C SER A 118 -10.15 -16.87 17.80
N ALA A 119 -9.10 -16.39 18.47
CA ALA A 119 -8.17 -17.26 19.18
C ALA A 119 -9.02 -18.23 19.99
N LYS A 120 -8.86 -19.54 19.74
CA LYS A 120 -9.47 -20.54 20.61
C LYS A 120 -8.93 -20.25 21.99
N VAL A 121 -9.79 -19.73 22.87
CA VAL A 121 -9.55 -19.73 24.31
C VAL A 121 -9.38 -21.20 24.67
N GLY A 122 -8.14 -21.62 24.89
CA GLY A 122 -7.86 -22.90 25.50
C GLY A 122 -8.55 -22.89 26.86
N LYS A 123 -9.65 -23.64 26.96
CA LYS A 123 -10.15 -24.10 28.24
C LYS A 123 -9.25 -25.23 28.68
N ASP A 124 -8.65 -25.00 29.86
CA ASP A 124 -8.27 -25.95 30.92
C ASP A 124 -7.43 -27.18 30.56
#